data_AF-A0A5C8BUB0-F1
#
_entry.id   AF-A0A5C8BUB0-F1
#
_cell.length_a   1.000
_cell.length_b   1.000
_cell.length_c   1.000
_cell.angle_alpha   90.00
_cell.angle_beta   90.00
_cell.angle_gamma   90.00
#
_symmetry.space_group_name_H-M   'P 1'
#
loop_
_entity.id
_entity.type
_entity.pdbx_description
1 polymer ?
#
loop_
_entity_poly.entity_id
_entity_poly.type
_entity_poly.pdbx_seq_one_letter_code
_entity_poly.pdbx_strand_id
1 'polypeptide(L)'
;MRSAGILMPVASFPSNYGIGDFGTEAYKFVDIIHQMQLKIWQVLPLNPLGYGNSPYQAYSSFAGDELYISVDRLVTDELLTPADLIKFNSDKPTTIEYQAVRRHKEPMLRKAFANFKASNKLRAEYVQFSTITPWLKNYAVFLTLKKANDLKIWTDWPTAHKNWIKDNALDLTPFQEQIDYEMFLQFIFYRQWFALKQYANNLGIQVMGDIPIYIGMDSLDVWENQDIFLLDENQQPTFIAGVPPDYFSATGQRWGNPLYNWEALEADGFKFWIERLRGNATAFDIIRIDHFRAFDTYWKIPASCPTAVEGEWIEAPGYALFDTIYRELPEIKIVAEDLGDLRKEVLDLRDHYNLKGMKIFQFIFEPHLDNSALEKTVNTIVYTGTHDNSTLMGWYNSLSHEQRHALREYFHASDENIKSAILAYILNYQAEYVIFPAQDIIGLDDSSRLNTPGTVGSPNWEWKLANFSALQSEIDHIANIVKNSSRI
;
A
#
# COMPACT_ATOMS: atom_id res chain seq x y z
N MET A 1 8.95 21.78 3.06
CA MET A 1 10.34 21.37 2.72
C MET A 1 10.26 20.65 1.39
N ARG A 2 11.15 20.90 0.43
CA ARG A 2 11.10 20.22 -0.88
C ARG A 2 11.93 18.95 -0.82
N SER A 3 11.34 17.81 -1.15
CA SER A 3 11.99 16.50 -1.11
C SER A 3 11.69 15.70 -2.37
N ALA A 4 12.61 14.83 -2.74
CA ALA A 4 12.40 13.82 -3.77
C ALA A 4 12.38 12.43 -3.15
N GLY A 5 11.68 11.49 -3.78
CA GLY A 5 11.60 10.11 -3.32
C GLY A 5 11.32 9.12 -4.43
N ILE A 6 11.14 7.88 -4.03
CA ILE A 6 10.93 6.74 -4.91
C ILE A 6 9.75 5.90 -4.45
N LEU A 7 8.91 5.50 -5.40
CA LEU A 7 7.87 4.49 -5.20
C LEU A 7 8.46 3.13 -5.57
N MET A 8 8.59 2.25 -4.58
CA MET A 8 9.05 0.88 -4.77
C MET A 8 8.37 -0.04 -3.76
N PRO A 9 7.46 -0.94 -4.20
CA PRO A 9 6.86 -1.92 -3.31
C PRO A 9 7.93 -2.88 -2.76
N VAL A 10 7.82 -3.26 -1.48
CA VAL A 10 8.72 -4.26 -0.88
C VAL A 10 8.69 -5.57 -1.67
N ALA A 11 7.52 -5.98 -2.16
CA ALA A 11 7.33 -7.18 -2.98
C ALA A 11 8.26 -7.23 -4.20
N SER A 12 8.58 -6.06 -4.77
CA SER A 12 9.35 -5.91 -5.99
C SER A 12 10.87 -6.01 -5.80
N PHE A 13 11.35 -6.20 -4.56
CA PHE A 13 12.78 -6.41 -4.31
C PHE A 13 13.28 -7.77 -4.84
N PRO A 14 14.54 -7.86 -5.31
CA PRO A 14 15.14 -9.06 -5.87
C PRO A 14 15.61 -10.07 -4.80
N SER A 15 14.82 -10.32 -3.75
CA SER A 15 15.18 -11.28 -2.69
C SER A 15 15.22 -12.73 -3.21
N ASN A 16 15.97 -13.59 -2.50
CA ASN A 16 16.29 -14.99 -2.86
C ASN A 16 15.15 -16.01 -2.61
N TYR A 17 13.96 -15.54 -2.22
CA TYR A 17 12.84 -16.38 -1.76
C TYR A 17 11.56 -16.13 -2.57
N GLY A 18 11.71 -15.80 -3.86
CA GLY A 18 10.62 -15.58 -4.82
C GLY A 18 9.94 -14.20 -4.74
N ILE A 19 9.81 -13.60 -3.56
CA ILE A 19 9.28 -12.23 -3.36
C ILE A 19 10.27 -11.38 -2.57
N GLY A 20 10.24 -10.07 -2.76
CA GLY A 20 10.95 -9.14 -1.88
C GLY A 20 10.47 -9.20 -0.43
N ASP A 21 11.40 -9.04 0.51
CA ASP A 21 11.18 -9.19 1.95
C ASP A 21 12.02 -8.17 2.75
N PHE A 22 11.90 -8.15 4.09
CA PHE A 22 12.65 -7.24 4.95
C PHE A 22 14.12 -7.67 5.18
N GLY A 23 14.68 -8.45 4.27
CA GLY A 23 16.03 -9.02 4.34
C GLY A 23 17.10 -8.09 3.78
N THR A 24 18.24 -8.69 3.44
CA THR A 24 19.44 -7.98 2.94
C THR A 24 19.14 -7.02 1.79
N GLU A 25 18.30 -7.42 0.84
CA GLU A 25 17.99 -6.59 -0.33
C GLU A 25 17.20 -5.32 0.04
N ALA A 26 16.37 -5.35 1.09
CA ALA A 26 15.68 -4.15 1.56
C ALA A 26 16.64 -3.11 2.17
N TYR A 27 17.62 -3.55 2.95
CA TYR A 27 18.65 -2.66 3.51
C TYR A 27 19.53 -2.08 2.40
N LYS A 28 19.92 -2.91 1.43
CA LYS A 28 20.65 -2.47 0.24
C LYS A 28 19.85 -1.47 -0.59
N PHE A 29 18.53 -1.65 -0.72
CA PHE A 29 17.68 -0.67 -1.37
C PHE A 29 17.70 0.68 -0.63
N VAL A 30 17.60 0.66 0.70
CA VAL A 30 17.72 1.88 1.53
C VAL A 30 19.07 2.58 1.30
N ASP A 31 20.18 1.84 1.21
CA ASP A 31 21.49 2.41 0.87
C ASP A 31 21.51 3.06 -0.53
N ILE A 32 20.90 2.40 -1.53
CA ILE A 32 20.82 2.92 -2.91
C ILE A 32 20.08 4.25 -2.95
N ILE A 33 18.91 4.33 -2.30
CA ILE A 33 18.08 5.55 -2.32
C ILE A 33 18.73 6.68 -1.49
N HIS A 34 19.47 6.34 -0.43
CA HIS A 34 20.30 7.30 0.30
C HIS A 34 21.40 7.89 -0.61
N GLN A 35 22.09 7.04 -1.37
CA GLN A 35 23.12 7.48 -2.32
C GLN A 35 22.54 8.37 -3.43
N MET A 36 21.33 8.07 -3.90
CA MET A 36 20.55 8.91 -4.83
C MET A 36 20.09 10.25 -4.24
N GLN A 37 20.35 10.53 -2.95
CA GLN A 37 19.88 11.71 -2.22
C GLN A 37 18.35 11.80 -2.08
N LEU A 38 17.64 10.69 -2.24
CA LEU A 38 16.20 10.63 -2.05
C LEU A 38 15.88 10.59 -0.54
N LYS A 39 14.81 11.27 -0.15
CA LYS A 39 14.39 11.43 1.25
C LYS A 39 13.07 10.77 1.59
N ILE A 40 12.36 10.24 0.59
CA ILE A 40 11.09 9.55 0.78
C ILE A 40 11.14 8.20 0.06
N TRP A 41 10.80 7.14 0.78
CA TRP A 41 10.50 5.83 0.21
C TRP A 41 9.00 5.57 0.36
N GLN A 42 8.29 5.58 -0.76
CA GLN A 42 6.89 5.19 -0.79
C GLN A 42 6.76 3.69 -1.02
N VAL A 43 5.99 3.03 -0.15
CA VAL A 43 5.58 1.63 -0.27
C VAL A 43 4.11 1.55 -0.64
N LEU A 44 3.69 0.37 -1.10
CA LEU A 44 2.28 -0.01 -1.15
C LEU A 44 1.86 -0.62 0.20
N PRO A 45 0.56 -0.84 0.45
CA PRO A 45 0.11 -1.50 1.68
C PRO A 45 0.88 -2.82 1.92
N LEU A 46 1.32 -3.03 3.15
CA LEU A 46 2.07 -4.24 3.57
C LEU A 46 1.16 -5.30 4.21
N ASN A 47 -0.15 -5.11 4.06
CA ASN A 47 -1.16 -5.90 4.72
C ASN A 47 -1.38 -7.27 4.04
N PRO A 48 -1.89 -8.28 4.77
CA PRO A 48 -2.14 -9.60 4.23
C PRO A 48 -3.06 -9.58 3.02
N LEU A 49 -2.57 -10.07 1.89
CA LEU A 49 -3.26 -9.99 0.60
C LEU A 49 -4.50 -10.89 0.56
N GLY A 50 -5.63 -10.31 0.16
CA GLY A 50 -6.87 -11.03 -0.13
C GLY A 50 -6.99 -11.43 -1.60
N TYR A 51 -8.16 -11.20 -2.17
CA TYR A 51 -8.48 -11.59 -3.55
C TYR A 51 -7.60 -10.86 -4.57
N GLY A 52 -7.17 -11.59 -5.61
CA GLY A 52 -6.38 -11.04 -6.72
C GLY A 52 -4.96 -10.59 -6.35
N ASN A 53 -4.46 -10.93 -5.14
CA ASN A 53 -3.19 -10.46 -4.59
C ASN A 53 -3.08 -8.92 -4.48
N SER A 54 -4.20 -8.20 -4.47
CA SER A 54 -4.20 -6.74 -4.38
C SER A 54 -3.87 -6.25 -2.97
N PRO A 55 -2.85 -5.38 -2.80
CA PRO A 55 -2.57 -4.74 -1.51
C PRO A 55 -3.75 -3.91 -0.96
N TYR A 56 -4.67 -3.48 -1.83
CA TYR A 56 -5.84 -2.67 -1.49
C TYR A 56 -7.07 -3.49 -1.07
N GLN A 57 -6.96 -4.83 -1.08
CA GLN A 57 -8.01 -5.74 -0.63
C GLN A 57 -7.46 -6.70 0.42
N ALA A 58 -7.00 -6.14 1.54
CA ALA A 58 -6.34 -6.89 2.59
C ALA A 58 -7.31 -7.54 3.59
N TYR A 59 -6.85 -8.62 4.23
CA TYR A 59 -7.57 -9.30 5.32
C TYR A 59 -7.56 -8.52 6.64
N SER A 60 -6.73 -7.49 6.77
CA SER A 60 -6.73 -6.60 7.92
C SER A 60 -6.06 -5.28 7.54
N SER A 61 -6.57 -4.16 8.05
CA SER A 61 -5.91 -2.86 7.91
C SER A 61 -4.73 -2.64 8.89
N PHE A 62 -4.52 -3.57 9.81
CA PHE A 62 -3.47 -3.52 10.84
C PHE A 62 -2.41 -4.60 10.68
N ALA A 63 -2.78 -5.82 10.30
CA ALA A 63 -1.81 -6.92 10.21
C ALA A 63 -0.81 -6.69 9.07
N GLY A 64 0.35 -7.33 9.17
CA GLY A 64 1.35 -7.43 8.11
C GLY A 64 1.33 -8.79 7.42
N ASP A 65 1.64 -8.83 6.12
CA ASP A 65 1.70 -10.07 5.36
C ASP A 65 2.98 -10.86 5.67
N GLU A 66 2.85 -12.14 6.01
CA GLU A 66 3.98 -13.03 6.31
C GLU A 66 4.92 -13.23 5.11
N LEU A 67 4.48 -12.92 3.89
CA LEU A 67 5.32 -12.89 2.69
C LEU A 67 6.56 -12.02 2.87
N TYR A 68 6.47 -10.92 3.62
CA TYR A 68 7.56 -9.97 3.79
C TYR A 68 8.54 -10.33 4.91
N ILE A 69 8.26 -11.37 5.71
CA ILE A 69 9.18 -11.85 6.75
C ILE A 69 10.43 -12.43 6.10
N SER A 70 11.59 -11.84 6.32
CA SER A 70 12.86 -12.39 5.86
C SER A 70 13.27 -13.61 6.67
N VAL A 71 13.40 -14.76 5.99
CA VAL A 71 13.90 -15.99 6.61
C VAL A 71 15.41 -15.91 6.90
N ASP A 72 16.16 -15.09 6.16
CA ASP A 72 17.57 -14.82 6.46
C ASP A 72 17.72 -14.19 7.85
N ARG A 73 16.86 -13.21 8.18
CA ARG A 73 16.90 -12.54 9.48
C ARG A 73 16.49 -13.44 10.64
N LEU A 74 15.69 -14.48 10.38
CA LEU A 74 15.39 -15.49 11.39
C LEU A 74 16.63 -16.29 11.80
N VAL A 75 17.67 -16.35 10.96
CA VAL A 75 18.99 -16.88 11.35
C VAL A 75 19.70 -15.94 12.31
N THR A 76 19.66 -14.63 12.05
CA THR A 76 20.20 -13.61 12.98
C THR A 76 19.50 -13.66 14.34
N ASP A 77 18.21 -13.99 14.33
CA ASP A 77 17.41 -14.16 15.54
C ASP A 77 17.66 -15.50 16.27
N GLU A 78 18.48 -16.38 15.70
CA GLU A 78 18.72 -17.77 16.16
C GLU A 78 17.44 -18.62 16.20
N LEU A 79 16.42 -18.25 15.42
CA LEU A 79 15.21 -19.05 15.22
C LEU A 79 15.38 -20.05 14.08
N LEU A 80 16.32 -19.81 13.17
CA LEU A 80 16.75 -20.73 12.13
C LEU A 80 18.28 -20.82 12.09
N THR A 81 18.80 -21.80 11.38
CA THR A 81 20.22 -21.92 11.03
C THR A 81 20.41 -21.72 9.53
N PRO A 82 21.64 -21.40 9.05
CA PRO A 82 21.89 -21.31 7.61
C PRO A 82 21.51 -22.58 6.82
N ALA A 83 21.58 -23.75 7.46
CA ALA A 83 21.21 -25.02 6.85
C ALA A 83 19.69 -25.19 6.63
N ASP A 84 18.88 -24.37 7.31
CA ASP A 84 17.42 -24.37 7.15
C ASP A 84 16.95 -23.54 5.95
N LEU A 85 17.83 -22.69 5.42
CA LEU A 85 17.50 -21.76 4.36
C LEU A 85 17.52 -22.44 3.00
N ILE A 86 16.35 -22.52 2.39
CA ILE A 86 16.18 -23.04 1.04
C ILE A 86 15.78 -21.86 0.16
N LYS A 87 16.59 -21.56 -0.86
CA LYS A 87 16.26 -20.52 -1.84
C LYS A 87 15.12 -20.97 -2.74
N PHE A 88 14.35 -20.02 -3.26
CA PHE A 88 13.26 -20.30 -4.20
C PHE A 88 13.25 -19.24 -5.29
N ASN A 89 13.09 -19.70 -6.53
CA ASN A 89 13.06 -18.81 -7.69
C ASN A 89 14.29 -17.88 -7.71
N SER A 90 15.48 -18.44 -7.41
CA SER A 90 16.75 -17.68 -7.35
C SER A 90 17.36 -17.40 -8.73
N ASP A 91 16.77 -17.93 -9.80
CA ASP A 91 17.18 -17.69 -11.20
C ASP A 91 16.76 -16.30 -11.70
N LYS A 92 16.49 -15.38 -10.78
CA LYS A 92 16.15 -13.97 -10.98
C LYS A 92 14.89 -13.73 -11.85
N PRO A 93 13.75 -14.39 -11.56
CA PRO A 93 12.50 -14.07 -12.24
C PRO A 93 12.08 -12.64 -11.91
N THR A 94 11.45 -12.00 -12.89
CA THR A 94 10.87 -10.65 -12.77
C THR A 94 9.39 -10.68 -12.37
N THR A 95 8.88 -11.85 -12.04
CA THR A 95 7.48 -12.10 -11.67
C THR A 95 7.38 -12.83 -10.33
N ILE A 96 6.32 -12.55 -9.56
CA ILE A 96 6.06 -13.12 -8.24
C ILE A 96 5.00 -14.22 -8.35
N GLU A 97 5.33 -15.43 -7.89
CA GLU A 97 4.36 -16.52 -7.74
C GLU A 97 3.87 -16.60 -6.29
N TYR A 98 2.94 -15.71 -5.91
CA TYR A 98 2.50 -15.51 -4.52
C TYR A 98 2.21 -16.81 -3.75
N GLN A 99 1.42 -17.72 -4.32
CA GLN A 99 1.04 -18.97 -3.67
C GLN A 99 2.22 -19.96 -3.55
N ALA A 100 3.11 -19.98 -4.55
CA ALA A 100 4.31 -20.82 -4.49
C ALA A 100 5.27 -20.31 -3.42
N VAL A 101 5.42 -18.98 -3.30
CA VAL A 101 6.22 -18.34 -2.24
C VAL A 101 5.67 -18.67 -0.85
N ARG A 102 4.36 -18.55 -0.61
CA ARG A 102 3.76 -18.94 0.69
C ARG A 102 4.06 -20.40 1.03
N ARG A 103 3.80 -21.32 0.10
CA ARG A 103 4.11 -22.76 0.29
C ARG A 103 5.58 -23.02 0.57
N HIS A 104 6.47 -22.26 -0.08
CA HIS A 104 7.91 -22.39 0.08
C HIS A 104 8.40 -21.88 1.44
N LYS A 105 7.89 -20.73 1.91
CA LYS A 105 8.32 -20.12 3.18
C LYS A 105 7.71 -20.80 4.40
N GLU A 106 6.52 -21.38 4.27
CA GLU A 106 5.76 -21.97 5.38
C GLU A 106 6.57 -22.98 6.23
N PRO A 107 7.30 -23.97 5.67
CA PRO A 107 8.09 -24.89 6.49
C PRO A 107 9.17 -24.19 7.33
N MET A 108 9.83 -23.16 6.79
CA MET A 108 10.84 -22.38 7.51
C MET A 108 10.21 -21.55 8.62
N LEU A 109 9.07 -20.91 8.36
CA LEU A 109 8.33 -20.13 9.36
C LEU A 109 7.80 -21.02 10.50
N ARG A 110 7.29 -22.21 10.18
CA ARG A 110 6.87 -23.21 11.18
C ARG A 110 8.02 -23.69 12.06
N LYS A 111 9.19 -23.94 11.46
CA LYS A 111 10.39 -24.30 12.21
C LYS A 111 10.85 -23.17 13.12
N ALA A 112 10.85 -21.92 12.63
CA ALA A 112 11.16 -20.74 13.43
C ALA A 112 10.21 -20.59 14.63
N PHE A 113 8.91 -20.83 14.43
CA PHE A 113 7.92 -20.83 15.51
C PHE A 113 8.18 -21.94 16.55
N ALA A 114 8.52 -23.16 16.12
CA ALA A 114 8.86 -24.25 17.03
C ALA A 114 10.09 -23.90 17.89
N ASN A 115 11.12 -23.32 17.28
CA ASN A 115 12.33 -22.86 17.99
C ASN A 115 12.04 -21.67 18.92
N PHE A 116 11.15 -20.76 18.51
CA PHE A 116 10.67 -19.67 19.35
C PHE A 116 9.96 -20.20 20.60
N LYS A 117 9.10 -21.22 20.48
CA LYS A 117 8.45 -21.86 21.64
C LYS A 117 9.44 -22.54 22.58
N ALA A 118 10.53 -23.09 22.04
CA ALA A 118 11.56 -23.78 22.82
C ALA A 118 12.58 -22.84 23.48
N SER A 119 12.56 -21.54 23.15
CA SER A 119 13.55 -20.55 23.59
C SER A 119 12.89 -19.38 24.33
N ASN A 120 13.57 -18.84 25.34
CA ASN A 120 13.10 -17.64 26.05
C ASN A 120 13.67 -16.34 25.48
N LYS A 121 14.52 -16.38 24.46
CA LYS A 121 15.30 -15.23 23.98
C LYS A 121 14.44 -14.04 23.56
N LEU A 122 13.39 -14.28 22.77
CA LEU A 122 12.48 -13.24 22.27
C LEU A 122 11.17 -13.15 23.08
N ARG A 123 11.07 -13.88 24.20
CA ARG A 123 9.81 -14.00 24.95
C ARG A 123 9.36 -12.67 25.54
N ALA A 124 10.29 -11.86 26.06
CA ALA A 124 9.99 -10.55 26.64
C ALA A 124 9.49 -9.57 25.56
N GLU A 125 10.19 -9.48 24.43
CA GLU A 125 9.78 -8.66 23.28
C GLU A 125 8.40 -9.07 22.75
N TYR A 126 8.14 -10.38 22.62
CA TYR A 126 6.84 -10.88 22.20
C TYR A 126 5.72 -10.51 23.18
N VAL A 127 5.93 -10.70 24.49
CA VAL A 127 4.93 -10.35 25.51
C VAL A 127 4.62 -8.87 25.47
N GLN A 128 5.65 -8.02 25.35
CA GLN A 128 5.48 -6.58 25.20
C GLN A 128 4.65 -6.27 23.95
N PHE A 129 5.03 -6.80 22.78
CA PHE A 129 4.31 -6.63 21.53
C PHE A 129 2.84 -7.05 21.66
N SER A 130 2.57 -8.24 22.21
CA SER A 130 1.20 -8.74 22.38
C SER A 130 0.35 -7.90 23.33
N THR A 131 0.98 -7.24 24.31
CA THR A 131 0.26 -6.41 25.30
C THR A 131 -0.16 -5.07 24.71
N ILE A 132 0.65 -4.50 23.80
CA ILE A 132 0.39 -3.18 23.19
C ILE A 132 -0.36 -3.27 21.86
N THR A 133 -0.68 -4.48 21.38
CA THR A 133 -1.28 -4.73 20.07
C THR A 133 -2.67 -5.36 20.24
N PRO A 134 -3.73 -4.58 20.52
CA PRO A 134 -5.03 -5.12 20.91
C PRO A 134 -5.71 -5.95 19.81
N TRP A 135 -5.49 -5.61 18.54
CA TRP A 135 -6.05 -6.33 17.38
C TRP A 135 -5.42 -7.70 17.14
N LEU A 136 -4.25 -7.99 17.74
CA LEU A 136 -3.42 -9.15 17.42
C LEU A 136 -4.14 -10.49 17.60
N LYS A 137 -4.81 -10.66 18.75
CA LYS A 137 -5.53 -11.91 19.06
C LYS A 137 -6.68 -12.11 18.09
N ASN A 138 -7.48 -11.07 17.84
CA ASN A 138 -8.64 -11.17 16.96
C ASN A 138 -8.23 -11.45 15.52
N TYR A 139 -7.13 -10.85 15.05
CA TYR A 139 -6.53 -11.20 13.75
C TYR A 139 -6.09 -12.66 13.68
N ALA A 140 -5.38 -13.15 14.69
CA ALA A 140 -4.90 -14.53 14.72
C ALA A 140 -6.06 -15.54 14.72
N VAL A 141 -7.14 -15.24 15.45
CA VAL A 141 -8.36 -16.06 15.42
C VAL A 141 -9.04 -15.97 14.05
N PHE A 142 -9.24 -14.77 13.50
CA PHE A 142 -9.83 -14.57 12.18
C PHE A 142 -9.12 -15.41 11.11
N LEU A 143 -7.79 -15.29 11.01
CA LEU A 143 -7.02 -15.99 9.99
C LEU A 143 -6.98 -17.50 10.24
N THR A 144 -6.95 -17.95 11.50
CA THR A 144 -7.02 -19.36 11.87
C THR A 144 -8.37 -19.97 11.45
N LEU A 145 -9.48 -19.32 11.79
CA LEU A 145 -10.82 -19.78 11.40
C LEU A 145 -11.02 -19.71 9.89
N LYS A 146 -10.44 -18.71 9.22
CA LYS A 146 -10.41 -18.61 7.76
C LYS A 146 -9.71 -19.80 7.11
N LYS A 147 -8.51 -20.14 7.59
CA LYS A 147 -7.75 -21.32 7.12
C LYS A 147 -8.51 -22.62 7.40
N ALA A 148 -9.19 -22.72 8.55
CA ALA A 148 -10.03 -23.87 8.89
C ALA A 148 -11.30 -24.00 8.03
N ASN A 149 -11.70 -22.93 7.32
CA ASN A 149 -12.85 -22.90 6.41
C ASN A 149 -12.42 -22.74 4.94
N ASP A 150 -11.29 -23.33 4.56
CA ASP A 150 -10.79 -23.36 3.17
C ASP A 150 -10.62 -21.96 2.54
N LEU A 151 -10.24 -20.98 3.36
CA LEU A 151 -10.07 -19.58 2.96
C LEU A 151 -11.35 -18.90 2.46
N LYS A 152 -12.53 -19.47 2.70
CA LYS A 152 -13.82 -18.84 2.37
C LYS A 152 -14.00 -17.52 3.12
N ILE A 153 -14.84 -16.66 2.56
CA ILE A 153 -15.28 -15.42 3.23
C ILE A 153 -16.00 -15.74 4.53
N TRP A 154 -15.80 -14.90 5.55
CA TRP A 154 -16.33 -15.16 6.90
C TRP A 154 -17.84 -15.23 6.98
N THR A 155 -18.56 -14.63 6.04
CA THR A 155 -20.02 -14.72 5.96
C THR A 155 -20.53 -16.12 5.66
N ASP A 156 -19.68 -16.96 5.06
CA ASP A 156 -19.99 -18.33 4.62
C ASP A 156 -19.52 -19.38 5.64
N TRP A 157 -18.90 -18.96 6.75
CA TRP A 157 -18.44 -19.86 7.80
C TRP A 157 -19.63 -20.44 8.59
N PRO A 158 -19.46 -21.60 9.25
CA PRO A 158 -20.41 -22.09 10.24
C PRO A 158 -20.73 -21.01 11.29
N THR A 159 -21.99 -20.95 11.73
CA THR A 159 -22.48 -19.90 12.65
C THR A 159 -21.59 -19.69 13.88
N ALA A 160 -21.06 -20.77 14.47
CA ALA A 160 -20.18 -20.68 15.63
C ALA A 160 -18.85 -19.97 15.34
N HIS A 161 -18.30 -20.12 14.13
CA HIS A 161 -17.09 -19.43 13.71
C HIS A 161 -17.41 -17.99 13.31
N LYS A 162 -18.47 -17.79 12.52
CA LYS A 162 -18.95 -16.47 12.06
C LYS A 162 -19.25 -15.52 13.23
N ASN A 163 -19.89 -16.02 14.29
CA ASN A 163 -20.33 -15.20 15.42
C ASN A 163 -19.34 -15.17 16.61
N TRP A 164 -18.22 -15.90 16.54
CA TRP A 164 -17.27 -15.98 17.66
C TRP A 164 -16.80 -14.61 18.14
N ILE A 165 -16.58 -13.66 17.22
CA ILE A 165 -16.13 -12.31 17.58
C ILE A 165 -17.17 -11.52 18.39
N LYS A 166 -18.46 -11.90 18.32
CA LYS A 166 -19.56 -11.29 19.06
C LYS A 166 -19.81 -11.97 20.41
N ASP A 167 -19.79 -13.30 20.44
CA ASP A 167 -20.24 -14.09 21.60
C ASP A 167 -19.12 -14.82 22.37
N ASN A 168 -17.95 -14.99 21.76
CA ASN A 168 -16.83 -15.79 22.25
C ASN A 168 -17.23 -17.24 22.66
N ALA A 169 -18.28 -17.81 22.04
CA ALA A 169 -18.88 -19.07 22.48
C ALA A 169 -18.16 -20.33 21.97
N LEU A 170 -17.46 -20.25 20.82
CA LEU A 170 -16.65 -21.35 20.30
C LEU A 170 -15.40 -21.57 21.17
N ASP A 171 -15.18 -22.81 21.62
CA ASP A 171 -13.93 -23.21 22.27
C ASP A 171 -12.78 -23.19 21.25
N LEU A 172 -11.81 -22.30 21.49
CA LEU A 172 -10.64 -22.14 20.66
C LEU A 172 -9.46 -23.03 21.05
N THR A 173 -9.58 -23.83 22.12
CA THR A 173 -8.52 -24.75 22.56
C THR A 173 -8.00 -25.66 21.43
N PRO A 174 -8.84 -26.21 20.53
CA PRO A 174 -8.38 -27.00 19.39
C PRO A 174 -7.55 -26.20 18.35
N PHE A 175 -7.64 -24.88 18.37
CA PHE A 175 -7.02 -23.95 17.42
C PHE A 175 -5.83 -23.18 18.03
N GLN A 176 -5.51 -23.41 19.31
CA GLN A 176 -4.58 -22.56 20.06
C GLN A 176 -3.18 -22.51 19.42
N GLU A 177 -2.67 -23.63 18.91
CA GLU A 177 -1.35 -23.66 18.27
C GLU A 177 -1.31 -22.84 16.98
N GLN A 178 -2.40 -22.85 16.20
CA GLN A 178 -2.53 -22.06 14.98
C GLN A 178 -2.65 -20.57 15.32
N ILE A 179 -3.45 -20.22 16.33
CA ILE A 179 -3.58 -18.85 16.82
C ILE A 179 -2.21 -18.32 17.29
N ASP A 180 -1.49 -19.09 18.11
CA ASP A 180 -0.15 -18.71 18.60
C ASP A 180 0.85 -18.53 17.45
N TYR A 181 0.74 -19.35 16.39
CA TYR A 181 1.56 -19.19 15.19
C TYR A 181 1.25 -17.90 14.44
N GLU A 182 -0.03 -17.58 14.20
CA GLU A 182 -0.38 -16.32 13.51
C GLU A 182 0.05 -15.10 14.32
N MET A 183 -0.06 -15.15 15.66
CA MET A 183 0.45 -14.10 16.54
C MET A 183 1.98 -13.96 16.45
N PHE A 184 2.70 -15.09 16.41
CA PHE A 184 4.15 -15.10 16.23
C PHE A 184 4.56 -14.47 14.89
N LEU A 185 3.85 -14.78 13.79
CA LEU A 185 4.15 -14.18 12.48
C LEU A 185 4.03 -12.66 12.52
N GLN A 186 2.98 -12.11 13.15
CA GLN A 186 2.82 -10.66 13.31
C GLN A 186 3.92 -10.04 14.16
N PHE A 187 4.34 -10.69 15.25
CA PHE A 187 5.47 -10.24 16.06
C PHE A 187 6.75 -10.14 15.23
N ILE A 188 7.09 -11.19 14.48
CA ILE A 188 8.28 -11.20 13.63
C ILE A 188 8.19 -10.15 12.53
N PHE A 189 7.02 -10.04 11.87
CA PHE A 189 6.77 -9.05 10.83
C PHE A 189 7.10 -7.64 11.35
N TYR A 190 6.48 -7.23 12.46
CA TYR A 190 6.63 -5.88 13.00
C TYR A 190 8.04 -5.62 13.52
N ARG A 191 8.67 -6.62 14.14
CA ARG A 191 10.06 -6.52 14.58
C ARG A 191 11.01 -6.27 13.41
N GLN A 192 10.85 -6.98 12.30
CA GLN A 192 11.67 -6.78 11.12
C GLN A 192 11.35 -5.46 10.40
N TRP A 193 10.07 -5.13 10.25
CA TRP A 193 9.62 -3.88 9.62
C TRP A 193 10.15 -2.65 10.36
N PHE A 194 9.98 -2.60 11.68
CA PHE A 194 10.44 -1.47 12.48
C PHE A 194 11.96 -1.33 12.49
N ALA A 195 12.71 -2.44 12.45
CA ALA A 195 14.16 -2.39 12.30
C ALA A 195 14.59 -1.82 10.94
N LEU A 196 13.88 -2.15 9.86
CA LEU A 196 14.14 -1.60 8.53
C LEU A 196 13.75 -0.12 8.43
N LYS A 197 12.56 0.25 8.93
CA LYS A 197 12.13 1.65 9.01
C LYS A 197 13.10 2.48 9.83
N GLN A 198 13.51 2.02 11.00
CA GLN A 198 14.48 2.74 11.82
C GLN A 198 15.80 2.96 11.07
N TYR A 199 16.26 1.96 10.30
CA TYR A 199 17.45 2.10 9.48
C TYR A 199 17.30 3.17 8.38
N ALA A 200 16.17 3.19 7.67
CA ALA A 200 15.84 4.23 6.71
C ALA A 200 15.80 5.62 7.36
N ASN A 201 15.10 5.75 8.50
CA ASN A 201 14.98 7.00 9.24
C ASN A 201 16.35 7.52 9.73
N ASN A 202 17.24 6.64 10.18
CA ASN A 202 18.60 7.01 10.59
C ASN A 202 19.45 7.57 9.44
N LEU A 203 19.13 7.21 8.19
CA LEU A 203 19.73 7.77 6.98
C LEU A 203 18.98 8.99 6.43
N GLY A 204 18.01 9.51 7.19
CA GLY A 204 17.19 10.66 6.84
C GLY A 204 16.15 10.38 5.76
N ILE A 205 15.75 9.12 5.59
CA ILE A 205 14.70 8.71 4.65
C ILE A 205 13.42 8.46 5.43
N GLN A 206 12.35 9.16 5.06
CA GLN A 206 11.01 8.92 5.59
C GLN A 206 10.31 7.82 4.77
N VAL A 207 9.60 6.93 5.45
CA VAL A 207 8.77 5.93 4.79
C VAL A 207 7.34 6.45 4.65
N MET A 208 6.85 6.53 3.42
CA MET A 208 5.47 6.87 3.10
C MET A 208 4.68 5.59 2.87
N GLY A 209 3.75 5.30 3.77
CA GLY A 209 2.78 4.24 3.63
C GLY A 209 1.56 4.67 2.84
N ASP A 210 0.63 3.75 2.71
CA ASP A 210 -0.55 3.88 1.87
C ASP A 210 -1.69 3.07 2.47
N ILE A 211 -2.88 3.67 2.58
CA ILE A 211 -4.06 3.01 3.10
C ILE A 211 -5.25 3.21 2.15
N PRO A 212 -5.96 2.13 1.76
CA PRO A 212 -7.22 2.25 1.03
C PRO A 212 -8.27 2.94 1.91
N ILE A 213 -9.14 3.82 1.37
CA ILE A 213 -10.25 4.30 2.20
C ILE A 213 -11.14 3.14 2.63
N TYR A 214 -11.56 2.28 1.70
CA TYR A 214 -12.45 1.17 1.98
C TYR A 214 -11.70 -0.09 2.42
N ILE A 215 -12.34 -0.87 3.28
CA ILE A 215 -11.84 -2.18 3.69
C ILE A 215 -12.51 -3.28 2.85
N GLY A 216 -11.82 -4.40 2.61
CA GLY A 216 -12.42 -5.57 1.97
C GLY A 216 -13.47 -6.23 2.88
N MET A 217 -14.57 -6.72 2.30
CA MET A 217 -15.62 -7.44 3.06
C MET A 217 -15.04 -8.62 3.83
N ASP A 218 -14.15 -9.39 3.19
CA ASP A 218 -13.48 -10.55 3.75
C ASP A 218 -12.27 -10.13 4.60
N SER A 219 -12.50 -9.43 5.71
CA SER A 219 -11.43 -8.93 6.59
C SER A 219 -11.80 -9.06 8.05
N LEU A 220 -10.77 -9.05 8.91
CA LEU A 220 -10.92 -8.85 10.34
C LEU A 220 -11.68 -7.56 10.63
N ASP A 221 -11.35 -6.46 9.95
CA ASP A 221 -11.89 -5.15 10.31
C ASP A 221 -13.42 -5.13 10.17
N VAL A 222 -13.96 -5.74 9.10
CA VAL A 222 -15.41 -5.85 8.92
C VAL A 222 -16.01 -6.91 9.84
N TRP A 223 -15.35 -8.05 10.01
CA TRP A 223 -15.84 -9.12 10.88
C TRP A 223 -15.98 -8.68 12.35
N GLU A 224 -15.02 -7.91 12.85
CA GLU A 224 -14.97 -7.39 14.22
C GLU A 224 -15.86 -6.15 14.42
N ASN A 225 -15.92 -5.25 13.44
CA ASN A 225 -16.57 -3.95 13.59
C ASN A 225 -17.85 -3.86 12.74
N GLN A 226 -18.70 -4.88 12.78
CA GLN A 226 -19.86 -4.99 11.87
C GLN A 226 -20.81 -3.79 11.94
N ASP A 227 -20.96 -3.16 13.11
CA ASP A 227 -21.92 -2.07 13.34
C ASP A 227 -21.54 -0.75 12.63
N ILE A 228 -20.27 -0.58 12.24
CA ILE A 228 -19.79 0.60 11.51
C ILE A 228 -19.82 0.41 9.99
N PHE A 229 -20.42 -0.68 9.50
CA PHE A 229 -20.61 -0.95 8.07
C PHE A 229 -22.09 -1.11 7.74
N LEU A 230 -22.49 -0.80 6.51
CA LEU A 230 -23.87 -0.95 6.04
C LEU A 230 -24.19 -2.41 5.68
N LEU A 231 -24.36 -3.25 6.70
CA LEU A 231 -24.68 -4.68 6.58
C LEU A 231 -26.16 -4.97 6.90
N ASP A 232 -26.72 -6.02 6.29
CA ASP A 232 -28.06 -6.53 6.62
C ASP A 232 -28.05 -7.50 7.82
N GLU A 233 -29.22 -8.04 8.18
CA GLU A 233 -29.36 -9.02 9.28
C GLU A 233 -28.59 -10.33 9.05
N ASN A 234 -28.30 -10.66 7.78
CA ASN A 234 -27.49 -11.81 7.39
C ASN A 234 -25.99 -11.48 7.36
N GLN A 235 -25.63 -10.25 7.71
CA GLN A 235 -24.27 -9.71 7.73
C GLN A 235 -23.67 -9.60 6.31
N GLN A 236 -24.52 -9.32 5.32
CA GLN A 236 -24.14 -9.05 3.93
C GLN A 236 -24.20 -7.55 3.63
N PRO A 237 -23.35 -7.01 2.73
CA PRO A 237 -23.42 -5.60 2.35
C PRO A 237 -24.76 -5.27 1.71
N THR A 238 -25.43 -4.22 2.20
CA THR A 238 -26.62 -3.64 1.54
C THR A 238 -26.20 -2.73 0.39
N PHE A 239 -25.07 -2.05 0.57
CA PHE A 239 -24.45 -1.17 -0.41
C PHE A 239 -22.95 -1.42 -0.48
N ILE A 240 -22.38 -1.12 -1.64
CA ILE A 240 -20.96 -1.32 -1.94
C ILE A 240 -20.34 -0.06 -2.56
N ALA A 241 -19.02 0.02 -2.41
CA ALA A 241 -18.21 1.07 -3.00
C ALA A 241 -17.97 0.87 -4.51
N GLY A 242 -17.72 2.00 -5.17
CA GLY A 242 -17.31 2.08 -6.55
C GLY A 242 -17.14 3.53 -6.98
N VAL A 243 -17.09 3.74 -8.29
CA VAL A 243 -17.15 5.06 -8.92
C VAL A 243 -18.16 5.04 -10.08
N PRO A 244 -18.84 6.17 -10.36
CA PRO A 244 -19.82 6.25 -11.43
C PRO A 244 -19.18 6.04 -12.81
N PRO A 245 -19.99 5.85 -13.87
CA PRO A 245 -19.53 6.02 -15.23
C PRO A 245 -18.86 7.37 -15.46
N ASP A 246 -17.76 7.35 -16.20
CA ASP A 246 -17.02 8.54 -16.61
C ASP A 246 -16.54 8.38 -18.06
N TYR A 247 -15.75 9.33 -18.54
CA TYR A 247 -15.24 9.31 -19.91
C TYR A 247 -14.20 8.20 -20.16
N PHE A 248 -13.68 7.54 -19.12
CA PHE A 248 -12.78 6.39 -19.22
C PHE A 248 -13.54 5.04 -19.11
N SER A 249 -14.66 4.99 -18.39
CA SER A 249 -15.47 3.79 -18.18
C SER A 249 -16.97 4.04 -18.33
N ALA A 250 -17.55 3.48 -19.38
CA ALA A 250 -18.99 3.59 -19.67
C ALA A 250 -19.90 2.98 -18.58
N THR A 251 -19.39 2.07 -17.76
CA THR A 251 -20.15 1.40 -16.68
C THR A 251 -19.68 1.77 -15.28
N GLY A 252 -18.75 2.70 -15.17
CA GLY A 252 -18.05 3.01 -13.92
C GLY A 252 -17.24 1.81 -13.44
N GLN A 253 -16.96 1.75 -12.13
CA GLN A 253 -16.26 0.62 -11.52
C GLN A 253 -16.98 0.19 -10.25
N ARG A 254 -17.30 -1.10 -10.16
CA ARG A 254 -17.92 -1.74 -8.99
C ARG A 254 -16.83 -2.47 -8.20
N TRP A 255 -16.38 -1.90 -7.09
CA TRP A 255 -15.26 -2.46 -6.31
C TRP A 255 -15.70 -3.55 -5.34
N GLY A 256 -16.91 -3.45 -4.79
CA GLY A 256 -17.50 -4.50 -3.95
C GLY A 256 -17.13 -4.42 -2.47
N ASN A 257 -16.34 -3.43 -2.05
CA ASN A 257 -16.11 -3.15 -0.62
C ASN A 257 -17.43 -2.73 0.06
N PRO A 258 -17.69 -3.14 1.31
CA PRO A 258 -18.78 -2.57 2.10
C PRO A 258 -18.54 -1.09 2.36
N LEU A 259 -19.62 -0.32 2.42
CA LEU A 259 -19.58 1.10 2.78
C LEU A 259 -19.68 1.28 4.28
N TYR A 260 -19.03 2.34 4.79
CA TYR A 260 -19.13 2.75 6.18
C TYR A 260 -20.55 3.21 6.51
N ASN A 261 -20.99 2.88 7.72
CA ASN A 261 -22.07 3.58 8.40
C ASN A 261 -21.47 4.81 9.10
N TRP A 262 -21.42 5.93 8.38
CA TRP A 262 -20.81 7.17 8.87
C TRP A 262 -21.51 7.73 10.12
N GLU A 263 -22.82 7.52 10.28
CA GLU A 263 -23.56 7.92 11.48
C GLU A 263 -23.08 7.14 12.71
N ALA A 264 -22.87 5.82 12.56
CA ALA A 264 -22.35 4.99 13.64
C ALA A 264 -20.89 5.33 14.00
N LEU A 265 -20.06 5.62 12.99
CA LEU A 265 -18.69 6.10 13.20
C LEU A 265 -18.68 7.44 13.91
N GLU A 266 -19.52 8.40 13.51
CA GLU A 266 -19.56 9.71 14.16
C GLU A 266 -20.04 9.59 15.62
N ALA A 267 -21.04 8.74 15.88
CA ALA A 267 -21.57 8.50 17.23
C ALA A 267 -20.54 7.93 18.21
N ASP A 268 -19.54 7.17 17.74
CA ASP A 268 -18.47 6.62 18.57
C ASP A 268 -17.19 7.47 18.61
N GLY A 269 -17.22 8.65 17.98
CA GLY A 269 -16.07 9.55 17.89
C GLY A 269 -15.02 9.10 16.87
N PHE A 270 -15.45 8.42 15.81
CA PHE A 270 -14.63 7.90 14.70
C PHE A 270 -13.55 6.92 15.16
N LYS A 271 -13.82 6.16 16.22
CA LYS A 271 -12.82 5.37 16.93
C LYS A 271 -12.02 4.45 16.00
N PHE A 272 -12.71 3.76 15.08
CA PHE A 272 -12.07 2.89 14.09
C PHE A 272 -11.02 3.64 13.25
N TRP A 273 -11.36 4.80 12.71
CA TRP A 273 -10.46 5.60 11.89
C TRP A 273 -9.28 6.14 12.68
N ILE A 274 -9.50 6.59 13.92
CA ILE A 274 -8.43 7.08 14.79
C ILE A 274 -7.44 5.97 15.12
N GLU A 275 -7.90 4.78 15.53
CA GLU A 275 -7.00 3.67 15.83
C GLU A 275 -6.27 3.17 14.57
N ARG A 276 -6.96 3.10 13.43
CA ARG A 276 -6.36 2.74 12.14
C ARG A 276 -5.21 3.68 11.77
N LEU A 277 -5.43 4.99 11.86
CA LEU A 277 -4.41 5.99 11.57
C LEU A 277 -3.29 5.99 12.60
N ARG A 278 -3.59 5.78 13.89
CA ARG A 278 -2.57 5.66 14.95
C ARG A 278 -1.63 4.47 14.72
N GLY A 279 -2.18 3.31 14.36
CA GLY A 279 -1.40 2.13 13.99
C GLY A 279 -0.50 2.40 12.78
N ASN A 280 -1.07 2.98 11.72
CA ASN A 280 -0.32 3.31 10.50
C ASN A 280 0.75 4.40 10.73
N ALA A 281 0.50 5.39 11.59
CA ALA A 281 1.48 6.42 11.96
C ALA A 281 2.65 5.86 12.80
N THR A 282 2.48 4.68 13.40
CA THR A 282 3.59 3.95 14.02
C THR A 282 4.42 3.23 12.95
N ALA A 283 3.75 2.69 11.92
CA ALA A 283 4.38 1.94 10.83
C ALA A 283 4.99 2.82 9.73
N PHE A 284 4.57 4.08 9.58
CA PHE A 284 4.97 4.96 8.50
C PHE A 284 5.15 6.40 9.01
N ASP A 285 6.02 7.18 8.36
CA ASP A 285 6.25 8.59 8.71
C ASP A 285 5.27 9.53 7.99
N ILE A 286 4.72 9.08 6.86
CA ILE A 286 3.73 9.77 6.02
C ILE A 286 2.70 8.72 5.58
N ILE A 287 1.42 9.08 5.52
CA ILE A 287 0.34 8.18 5.13
C ILE A 287 -0.36 8.77 3.90
N ARG A 288 -0.31 8.07 2.76
CA ARG A 288 -1.25 8.33 1.66
C ARG A 288 -2.60 7.75 2.02
N ILE A 289 -3.67 8.51 1.88
CA ILE A 289 -5.03 7.96 1.94
C ILE A 289 -5.58 7.91 0.52
N ASP A 290 -5.78 6.69 0.04
CA ASP A 290 -6.35 6.40 -1.26
C ASP A 290 -7.81 6.85 -1.34
N HIS A 291 -8.24 7.32 -2.51
CA HIS A 291 -9.60 7.75 -2.78
C HIS A 291 -10.12 8.77 -1.76
N PHE A 292 -9.31 9.78 -1.43
CA PHE A 292 -9.60 10.80 -0.41
C PHE A 292 -10.95 11.48 -0.62
N ARG A 293 -11.38 11.61 -1.88
CA ARG A 293 -12.65 12.23 -2.23
C ARG A 293 -13.86 11.63 -1.50
N ALA A 294 -13.77 10.37 -1.08
CA ALA A 294 -14.82 9.67 -0.34
C ALA A 294 -15.05 10.16 1.11
N PHE A 295 -14.19 11.04 1.65
CA PHE A 295 -14.47 11.76 2.90
C PHE A 295 -15.33 13.01 2.71
N ASP A 296 -15.43 13.55 1.50
CA ASP A 296 -16.40 14.59 1.16
C ASP A 296 -17.70 13.94 0.68
N THR A 297 -17.61 13.15 -0.39
CA THR A 297 -18.75 12.47 -0.99
C THR A 297 -18.37 11.10 -1.48
N TYR A 298 -19.22 10.09 -1.45
CA TYR A 298 -18.89 8.76 -1.97
C TYR A 298 -19.99 8.21 -2.86
N TRP A 299 -19.62 7.36 -3.81
CA TRP A 299 -20.56 6.72 -4.72
C TRP A 299 -21.10 5.45 -4.08
N LYS A 300 -22.40 5.45 -3.79
CA LYS A 300 -23.12 4.38 -3.11
C LYS A 300 -23.89 3.55 -4.12
N ILE A 301 -23.51 2.28 -4.29
CA ILE A 301 -24.15 1.36 -5.23
C ILE A 301 -24.94 0.31 -4.43
N PRO A 302 -26.22 0.05 -4.73
CA PRO A 302 -26.93 -1.09 -4.15
C PRO A 302 -26.20 -2.40 -4.47
N ALA A 303 -25.96 -3.25 -3.46
CA ALA A 303 -25.13 -4.44 -3.62
C ALA A 303 -25.66 -5.42 -4.69
N SER A 304 -26.97 -5.41 -4.92
CA SER A 304 -27.67 -6.19 -5.95
C SER A 304 -27.37 -5.76 -7.38
N CYS A 305 -26.88 -4.54 -7.60
CA CYS A 305 -26.60 -4.04 -8.94
C CYS A 305 -25.32 -4.69 -9.50
N PRO A 306 -25.33 -5.17 -10.76
CA PRO A 306 -24.18 -5.83 -11.38
C PRO A 306 -23.08 -4.84 -11.81
N THR A 307 -23.40 -3.56 -11.93
CA THR A 307 -22.48 -2.49 -12.36
C THR A 307 -22.60 -1.27 -11.42
N ALA A 308 -21.78 -0.24 -11.65
CA ALA A 308 -21.79 0.98 -10.86
C ALA A 308 -22.72 2.09 -11.41
N VAL A 309 -23.48 1.81 -12.49
CA VAL A 309 -24.34 2.80 -13.15
C VAL A 309 -25.46 3.30 -12.23
N GLU A 310 -26.09 2.39 -11.49
CA GLU A 310 -27.24 2.67 -10.62
C GLU A 310 -26.78 3.02 -9.19
N GLY A 311 -25.86 3.96 -9.06
CA GLY A 311 -25.45 4.50 -7.77
C GLY A 311 -25.91 5.94 -7.55
N GLU A 312 -25.58 6.48 -6.38
CA GLU A 312 -25.82 7.87 -6.02
C GLU A 312 -24.65 8.46 -5.21
N TRP A 313 -24.45 9.76 -5.31
CA TRP A 313 -23.48 10.48 -4.49
C TRP A 313 -24.08 10.76 -3.10
N ILE A 314 -23.37 10.34 -2.06
CA ILE A 314 -23.73 10.59 -0.65
C ILE A 314 -22.65 11.43 0.00
N GLU A 315 -23.03 12.38 0.86
CA GLU A 315 -22.08 13.18 1.64
C GLU A 315 -21.55 12.38 2.83
N ALA A 316 -20.25 12.50 3.10
CA ALA A 316 -19.58 11.95 4.27
C ALA A 316 -19.24 13.07 5.26
N PRO A 317 -19.13 12.78 6.57
CA PRO A 317 -18.83 13.78 7.60
C PRO A 317 -17.33 14.11 7.65
N GLY A 318 -16.73 14.48 6.51
CA GLY A 318 -15.29 14.69 6.35
C GLY A 318 -14.71 15.67 7.37
N TYR A 319 -15.33 16.84 7.55
CA TYR A 319 -14.86 17.84 8.52
C TYR A 319 -14.89 17.29 9.96
N ALA A 320 -15.97 16.64 10.39
CA ALA A 320 -16.06 16.09 11.74
C ALA A 320 -15.01 15.00 11.99
N LEU A 321 -14.76 14.16 10.98
CA LEU A 321 -13.70 13.15 11.03
C LEU A 321 -12.32 13.80 11.15
N PHE A 322 -11.97 14.72 10.25
CA PHE A 322 -10.62 15.32 10.23
C PHE A 322 -10.36 16.24 11.43
N ASP A 323 -11.37 16.95 11.94
CA ASP A 323 -11.27 17.66 13.23
C ASP A 323 -10.90 16.71 14.37
N THR A 324 -11.48 15.50 14.37
CA THR A 324 -11.18 14.48 15.36
C THR A 324 -9.80 13.87 15.14
N ILE A 325 -9.39 13.61 13.89
CA ILE A 325 -8.05 13.13 13.55
C ILE A 325 -6.98 14.10 14.07
N TYR A 326 -7.09 15.40 13.77
CA TYR A 326 -6.07 16.37 14.17
C TYR A 326 -6.11 16.70 15.67
N ARG A 327 -7.24 16.49 16.34
CA ARG A 327 -7.31 16.56 17.80
C ARG A 327 -6.57 15.40 18.48
N GLU A 328 -6.75 14.18 17.98
CA GLU A 328 -6.19 12.96 18.58
C GLU A 328 -4.75 12.65 18.10
N LEU A 329 -4.39 13.07 16.89
CA LEU A 329 -3.14 12.77 16.20
C LEU A 329 -2.54 14.05 15.55
N PRO A 330 -2.18 15.08 16.34
CA PRO A 330 -1.82 16.40 15.82
C PRO A 330 -0.60 16.41 14.89
N GLU A 331 0.32 15.45 15.04
CA GLU A 331 1.55 15.35 14.26
C GLU A 331 1.42 14.46 13.01
N ILE A 332 0.22 13.94 12.71
CA ILE A 332 0.01 13.03 11.59
C ILE A 332 0.26 13.74 10.25
N LYS A 333 1.01 13.07 9.37
CA LYS A 333 1.31 13.57 8.03
C LYS A 333 0.51 12.79 7.01
N ILE A 334 -0.48 13.44 6.42
CA ILE A 334 -1.39 12.84 5.44
C ILE A 334 -1.15 13.44 4.05
N VAL A 335 -1.12 12.56 3.06
CA VAL A 335 -1.22 12.90 1.63
C VAL A 335 -2.57 12.41 1.12
N ALA A 336 -3.31 13.29 0.46
CA ALA A 336 -4.61 12.97 -0.11
C ALA A 336 -4.43 12.48 -1.55
N GLU A 337 -4.90 11.26 -1.85
CA GLU A 337 -5.12 10.84 -3.23
C GLU A 337 -6.41 11.47 -3.75
N ASP A 338 -6.25 12.53 -4.54
CA ASP A 338 -7.31 13.40 -5.05
C ASP A 338 -7.28 13.47 -6.59
N LEU A 339 -7.10 12.32 -7.23
CA LEU A 339 -7.16 12.19 -8.69
C LEU A 339 -8.60 11.94 -9.17
N GLY A 340 -8.78 12.05 -10.49
CA GLY A 340 -10.06 11.87 -11.15
C GLY A 340 -10.90 13.15 -11.23
N ASP A 341 -12.17 12.98 -11.58
CA ASP A 341 -13.13 14.09 -11.65
C ASP A 341 -13.63 14.44 -10.24
N LEU A 342 -13.26 15.63 -9.77
CA LEU A 342 -13.50 16.07 -8.40
C LEU A 342 -14.48 17.23 -8.34
N ARG A 343 -15.39 17.12 -7.37
CA ARG A 343 -16.17 18.25 -6.88
C ARG A 343 -15.25 19.27 -6.22
N LYS A 344 -15.63 20.56 -6.28
CA LYS A 344 -14.89 21.63 -5.62
C LYS A 344 -14.78 21.40 -4.12
N GLU A 345 -15.82 20.85 -3.50
CA GLU A 345 -15.87 20.62 -2.06
C GLU A 345 -14.81 19.61 -1.57
N VAL A 346 -14.41 18.65 -2.41
CA VAL A 346 -13.29 17.74 -2.13
C VAL A 346 -11.99 18.53 -1.98
N LEU A 347 -11.75 19.49 -2.87
CA LEU A 347 -10.57 20.35 -2.83
C LEU A 347 -10.62 21.30 -1.63
N ASP A 348 -11.81 21.85 -1.33
CA ASP A 348 -12.01 22.70 -0.16
C ASP A 348 -11.72 21.94 1.15
N LEU A 349 -12.17 20.69 1.27
CA LEU A 349 -11.89 19.82 2.43
C LEU A 349 -10.37 19.55 2.55
N ARG A 350 -9.72 19.17 1.45
CA ARG A 350 -8.27 18.94 1.40
C ARG A 350 -7.49 20.18 1.84
N ASP A 351 -7.84 21.34 1.29
CA ASP A 351 -7.13 22.60 1.50
C ASP A 351 -7.39 23.17 2.90
N HIS A 352 -8.58 22.95 3.47
CA HIS A 352 -8.91 23.34 4.84
C HIS A 352 -7.93 22.74 5.86
N TYR A 353 -7.59 21.46 5.69
CA TYR A 353 -6.63 20.75 6.54
C TYR A 353 -5.18 20.80 6.02
N ASN A 354 -4.92 21.62 4.99
CA ASN A 354 -3.61 21.78 4.34
C ASN A 354 -3.00 20.43 3.89
N LEU A 355 -3.83 19.50 3.45
CA LEU A 355 -3.41 18.20 2.96
C LEU A 355 -2.74 18.33 1.59
N LYS A 356 -1.67 17.57 1.37
CA LYS A 356 -0.99 17.52 0.07
C LYS A 356 -1.82 16.72 -0.92
N GLY A 357 -2.27 17.37 -1.99
CA GLY A 357 -2.89 16.70 -3.14
C GLY A 357 -1.86 16.09 -4.10
N MET A 358 -2.32 15.26 -5.03
CA MET A 358 -1.53 14.54 -6.01
C MET A 358 -1.64 15.13 -7.42
N LYS A 359 -0.54 15.05 -8.16
CA LYS A 359 -0.47 15.38 -9.59
C LYS A 359 0.34 14.32 -10.32
N ILE A 360 -0.18 13.82 -11.44
CA ILE A 360 0.46 12.79 -12.26
C ILE A 360 0.86 13.41 -13.58
N PHE A 361 2.16 13.47 -13.86
CA PHE A 361 2.72 14.05 -15.08
C PHE A 361 2.05 13.49 -16.34
N GLN A 362 1.87 12.17 -16.43
CA GLN A 362 1.22 11.49 -17.57
C GLN A 362 -0.22 11.98 -17.87
N PHE A 363 -0.90 12.59 -16.89
CA PHE A 363 -2.28 13.08 -17.04
C PHE A 363 -2.37 14.59 -17.31
N ILE A 364 -1.40 15.36 -16.83
CA ILE A 364 -1.53 16.82 -16.74
C ILE A 364 -0.63 17.57 -17.72
N PHE A 365 0.44 16.94 -18.21
CA PHE A 365 1.42 17.62 -19.04
C PHE A 365 1.02 17.62 -20.51
N GLU A 366 1.00 18.80 -21.11
CA GLU A 366 0.63 18.98 -22.52
C GLU A 366 1.68 19.84 -23.24
N PRO A 367 2.49 19.29 -24.17
CA PRO A 367 3.65 19.99 -24.74
C PRO A 367 3.29 21.24 -25.55
N HIS A 368 2.04 21.38 -25.98
CA HIS A 368 1.55 22.51 -26.78
C HIS A 368 0.82 23.58 -25.94
N LEU A 369 0.65 23.36 -24.64
CA LEU A 369 -0.05 24.27 -23.74
C LEU A 369 0.90 24.94 -22.75
N ASP A 370 0.41 25.98 -22.07
CA ASP A 370 1.11 26.59 -20.96
C ASP A 370 1.04 25.68 -19.72
N ASN A 371 2.18 25.12 -19.33
CA ASN A 371 2.32 24.26 -18.15
C ASN A 371 2.76 25.03 -16.89
N SER A 372 2.91 26.36 -16.95
CA SER A 372 3.49 27.17 -15.87
C SER A 372 2.68 27.15 -14.56
N ALA A 373 1.38 26.86 -14.62
CA ALA A 373 0.55 26.68 -13.43
C ALA A 373 0.93 25.41 -12.65
N LEU A 374 1.30 24.34 -13.35
CA LEU A 374 1.74 23.08 -12.73
C LEU A 374 3.04 23.27 -11.96
N GLU A 375 3.95 24.09 -12.51
CA GLU A 375 5.24 24.39 -11.91
C GLU A 375 5.14 25.15 -10.58
N LYS A 376 4.02 25.84 -10.32
CA LYS A 376 3.83 26.73 -9.15
C LYS A 376 3.02 26.11 -8.01
N THR A 377 2.62 24.84 -8.11
CA THR A 377 1.82 24.18 -7.07
C THR A 377 2.72 23.70 -5.93
N VAL A 378 2.69 24.38 -4.77
CA VAL A 378 3.60 24.10 -3.64
C VAL A 378 3.12 22.93 -2.78
N ASN A 379 1.92 22.99 -2.20
CA ASN A 379 1.40 21.96 -1.26
C ASN A 379 0.85 20.73 -2.01
N THR A 380 1.71 20.06 -2.77
CA THR A 380 1.33 18.90 -3.59
C THR A 380 2.49 17.90 -3.64
N ILE A 381 2.14 16.67 -4.00
CA ILE A 381 3.06 15.62 -4.41
C ILE A 381 2.91 15.39 -5.92
N VAL A 382 4.03 15.30 -6.63
CA VAL A 382 4.05 15.09 -8.08
C VAL A 382 4.69 13.75 -8.39
N TYR A 383 4.07 13.00 -9.29
CA TYR A 383 4.57 11.74 -9.80
C TYR A 383 4.80 11.82 -11.31
N THR A 384 5.71 11.01 -11.84
CA THR A 384 5.65 10.62 -13.26
C THR A 384 4.37 9.84 -13.52
N GLY A 385 4.23 8.73 -12.79
CA GLY A 385 3.08 7.84 -12.70
C GLY A 385 3.03 7.19 -11.31
N THR A 386 1.91 6.56 -10.97
CA THR A 386 1.75 5.74 -9.77
C THR A 386 1.89 4.26 -10.11
N HIS A 387 1.56 3.37 -9.17
CA HIS A 387 1.48 1.93 -9.39
C HIS A 387 0.33 1.50 -10.33
N ASP A 388 -0.68 2.36 -10.52
CA ASP A 388 -1.81 2.12 -11.44
C ASP A 388 -1.56 2.60 -12.87
N ASN A 389 -0.53 3.41 -13.06
CA ASN A 389 -0.18 3.98 -14.34
C ASN A 389 0.70 3.03 -15.17
N SER A 390 0.73 3.27 -16.49
CA SER A 390 1.80 2.78 -17.33
C SER A 390 3.15 3.32 -16.81
N THR A 391 4.25 2.61 -17.07
CA THR A 391 5.57 3.19 -16.80
C THR A 391 5.78 4.43 -17.68
N LEU A 392 6.68 5.33 -17.32
CA LEU A 392 6.94 6.53 -18.11
C LEU A 392 7.31 6.19 -19.56
N MET A 393 8.14 5.15 -19.76
CA MET A 393 8.51 4.71 -21.10
C MET A 393 7.41 3.90 -21.79
N GLY A 394 6.60 3.14 -21.05
CA GLY A 394 5.39 2.50 -21.60
C GLY A 394 4.41 3.54 -22.14
N TRP A 395 4.13 4.57 -21.34
CA TRP A 395 3.27 5.70 -21.70
C TRP A 395 3.84 6.42 -22.92
N TYR A 396 5.10 6.83 -22.88
CA TYR A 396 5.76 7.52 -23.99
C TYR A 396 5.68 6.71 -25.29
N ASN A 397 5.96 5.41 -25.23
CA ASN A 397 5.91 4.53 -26.40
C ASN A 397 4.49 4.28 -26.93
N SER A 398 3.46 4.44 -26.10
CA SER A 398 2.06 4.35 -26.50
C SER A 398 1.55 5.58 -27.24
N LEU A 399 2.24 6.72 -27.13
CA LEU A 399 1.86 7.97 -27.78
C LEU A 399 2.03 7.90 -29.30
N SER A 400 1.21 8.67 -30.01
CA SER A 400 1.37 8.88 -31.46
C SER A 400 2.74 9.47 -31.81
N HIS A 401 3.14 9.34 -33.08
CA HIS A 401 4.40 9.91 -33.56
C HIS A 401 4.46 11.43 -33.35
N GLU A 402 3.34 12.11 -33.59
CA GLU A 402 3.16 13.55 -33.42
C GLU A 402 3.33 13.97 -31.95
N GLN A 403 2.69 13.26 -31.01
CA GLN A 403 2.81 13.52 -29.57
C GLN A 403 4.25 13.30 -29.06
N ARG A 404 4.93 12.23 -29.49
CA ARG A 404 6.33 11.99 -29.13
C ARG A 404 7.26 13.06 -29.70
N HIS A 405 7.05 13.45 -30.95
CA HIS A 405 7.80 14.55 -31.56
C HIS A 405 7.62 15.85 -30.77
N ALA A 406 6.39 16.21 -30.38
CA ALA A 406 6.12 17.39 -29.57
C ALA A 406 6.84 17.37 -28.22
N LEU A 407 6.88 16.21 -27.54
CA LEU A 407 7.62 16.05 -26.28
C LEU A 407 9.12 16.23 -26.47
N ARG A 408 9.72 15.59 -27.49
CA ARG A 408 11.15 15.73 -27.81
C ARG A 408 11.53 17.17 -28.12
N GLU A 409 10.70 17.88 -28.89
CA GLU A 409 10.91 19.29 -29.17
C GLU A 409 10.83 20.15 -27.91
N TYR A 410 9.82 19.96 -27.05
CA TYR A 410 9.65 20.71 -25.80
C TYR A 410 10.84 20.52 -24.85
N PHE A 411 11.29 19.28 -24.67
CA PHE A 411 12.37 18.95 -23.76
C PHE A 411 13.77 19.10 -24.37
N HIS A 412 13.86 19.47 -25.65
CA HIS A 412 15.12 19.47 -26.42
C HIS A 412 15.87 18.13 -26.29
N ALA A 413 15.13 17.04 -26.43
CA ALA A 413 15.54 15.68 -26.12
C ALA A 413 15.40 14.75 -27.33
N SER A 414 16.12 13.63 -27.32
CA SER A 414 15.91 12.49 -28.22
C SER A 414 15.16 11.38 -27.51
N ASP A 415 14.78 10.32 -28.22
CA ASP A 415 14.11 9.16 -27.59
C ASP A 415 14.99 8.52 -26.50
N GLU A 416 16.31 8.56 -26.65
CA GLU A 416 17.25 7.95 -25.71
C GLU A 416 17.37 8.71 -24.38
N ASN A 417 17.13 10.02 -24.36
CA ASN A 417 17.30 10.86 -23.17
C ASN A 417 15.99 11.52 -22.68
N ILE A 418 14.86 11.26 -23.34
CA ILE A 418 13.55 11.83 -22.97
C ILE A 418 13.16 11.51 -21.52
N LYS A 419 13.44 10.29 -21.04
CA LYS A 419 13.28 9.87 -19.64
C LYS A 419 13.95 10.87 -18.70
N SER A 420 15.27 11.04 -18.86
CA SER A 420 16.09 11.90 -18.01
C SER A 420 15.65 13.37 -18.09
N ALA A 421 15.25 13.85 -19.27
CA ALA A 421 14.75 15.22 -19.45
C ALA A 421 13.44 15.45 -18.69
N ILE A 422 12.49 14.50 -18.77
CA ILE A 422 11.23 14.55 -18.03
C ILE A 422 11.46 14.48 -16.52
N LEU A 423 12.30 13.56 -16.03
CA LEU A 423 12.62 13.47 -14.60
C LEU A 423 13.24 14.77 -14.06
N ALA A 424 14.19 15.34 -14.79
CA ALA A 424 14.80 16.62 -14.42
C ALA A 424 13.78 17.77 -14.41
N TYR A 425 12.85 17.79 -15.39
CA TYR A 425 11.78 18.78 -15.44
C TYR A 425 10.83 18.68 -14.23
N ILE A 426 10.36 17.47 -13.90
CA ILE A 426 9.45 17.26 -12.76
C ILE A 426 10.14 17.62 -11.43
N LEU A 427 11.43 17.31 -11.27
CA LEU A 427 12.18 17.72 -10.07
C LEU A 427 12.21 19.25 -9.90
N ASN A 428 12.13 20.03 -10.98
CA ASN A 428 12.11 21.49 -10.88
C ASN A 428 10.76 22.09 -10.46
N TYR A 429 9.67 21.32 -10.44
CA TYR A 429 8.35 21.79 -9.98
C TYR A 429 8.43 22.33 -8.55
N GLN A 430 7.64 23.33 -8.16
CA GLN A 430 7.64 23.85 -6.78
C GLN A 430 6.97 22.92 -5.76
N ALA A 431 6.45 21.77 -6.18
CA ALA A 431 5.85 20.75 -5.34
C ALA A 431 6.74 20.37 -4.15
N GLU A 432 6.14 20.24 -2.97
CA GLU A 432 6.83 19.79 -1.76
C GLU A 432 7.43 18.39 -1.96
N TYR A 433 6.69 17.45 -2.54
CA TYR A 433 7.19 16.11 -2.81
C TYR A 433 7.21 15.80 -4.31
N VAL A 434 8.28 15.15 -4.76
CA VAL A 434 8.36 14.54 -6.09
C VAL A 434 8.72 13.08 -5.91
N ILE A 435 7.91 12.17 -6.44
CA ILE A 435 8.11 10.73 -6.31
C ILE A 435 8.16 10.08 -7.69
N PHE A 436 9.18 9.28 -7.93
CA PHE A 436 9.29 8.49 -9.15
C PHE A 436 9.17 7.00 -8.84
N PRO A 437 8.35 6.22 -9.57
CA PRO A 437 8.46 4.77 -9.56
C PRO A 437 9.88 4.31 -9.92
N ALA A 438 10.34 3.23 -9.30
CA ALA A 438 11.64 2.66 -9.63
C ALA A 438 11.77 2.29 -11.12
N GLN A 439 10.66 1.86 -11.75
CA GLN A 439 10.58 1.61 -13.18
C GLN A 439 10.96 2.83 -14.01
N ASP A 440 10.54 4.01 -13.60
CA ASP A 440 10.73 5.25 -14.35
C ASP A 440 12.14 5.81 -14.17
N ILE A 441 12.74 5.62 -12.99
CA ILE A 441 14.17 5.92 -12.77
C ILE A 441 15.03 5.06 -13.70
N ILE A 442 14.73 3.75 -13.78
CA ILE A 442 15.47 2.82 -14.63
C ILE A 442 15.18 3.05 -16.11
N GLY A 443 13.93 3.37 -16.47
CA GLY A 443 13.46 3.50 -17.86
C GLY A 443 12.85 2.22 -18.43
N LEU A 444 12.16 1.44 -17.59
CA LEU A 444 11.49 0.20 -18.00
C LEU A 444 10.17 0.49 -18.73
N ASP A 445 9.74 -0.42 -19.60
CA ASP A 445 8.45 -0.37 -20.30
C ASP A 445 7.33 -1.07 -19.50
N ASP A 446 6.15 -1.19 -20.11
CA ASP A 446 4.95 -1.77 -19.48
C ASP A 446 5.05 -3.28 -19.20
N SER A 447 6.10 -3.98 -19.64
CA SER A 447 6.40 -5.32 -19.09
C SER A 447 6.68 -5.28 -17.58
N SER A 448 6.95 -4.08 -17.05
CA SER A 448 7.21 -3.78 -15.64
C SER A 448 6.10 -3.00 -14.95
N ARG A 449 4.93 -2.88 -15.58
CA ARG A 449 3.76 -2.21 -14.98
C ARG A 449 3.29 -2.97 -13.74
N LEU A 450 2.96 -2.24 -12.67
CA LEU A 450 2.53 -2.85 -11.41
C LEU A 450 1.07 -3.27 -11.44
N ASN A 451 0.17 -2.39 -11.88
CA ASN A 451 -1.26 -2.68 -11.94
C ASN A 451 -1.92 -2.04 -13.16
N THR A 452 -2.91 -2.73 -13.71
CA THR A 452 -3.84 -2.18 -14.69
C THR A 452 -5.23 -2.11 -14.04
N PRO A 453 -5.70 -0.91 -13.65
CA PRO A 453 -7.04 -0.75 -13.08
C PRO A 453 -8.13 -1.38 -13.95
N GLY A 454 -9.08 -2.05 -13.30
CA GLY A 454 -10.17 -2.76 -13.98
C GLY A 454 -9.85 -4.20 -14.40
N THR A 455 -8.62 -4.70 -14.21
CA THR A 455 -8.27 -6.12 -14.40
C THR A 455 -8.03 -6.82 -13.06
N VAL A 456 -8.14 -8.15 -13.03
CA VAL A 456 -8.00 -8.97 -11.82
C VAL A 456 -7.00 -10.09 -12.07
N GLY A 457 -6.09 -10.31 -11.12
CA GLY A 457 -5.08 -11.36 -11.20
C GLY A 457 -3.88 -10.98 -12.06
N SER A 458 -3.18 -12.00 -12.57
CA SER A 458 -1.95 -11.81 -13.34
C SER A 458 -2.19 -10.92 -14.58
N PRO A 459 -1.29 -9.97 -14.88
CA PRO A 459 0.02 -9.78 -14.25
C PRO A 459 0.06 -8.75 -13.11
N ASN A 460 -1.08 -8.34 -12.54
CA ASN A 460 -1.11 -7.29 -11.51
C ASN A 460 -0.34 -7.71 -10.25
N TRP A 461 0.43 -6.77 -9.71
CA TRP A 461 1.23 -6.89 -8.50
C TRP A 461 2.37 -7.91 -8.59
N GLU A 462 2.58 -8.54 -9.74
CA GLU A 462 3.57 -9.60 -9.87
C GLU A 462 4.97 -9.07 -10.22
N TRP A 463 5.12 -7.82 -10.64
CA TRP A 463 6.42 -7.28 -11.05
C TRP A 463 7.42 -7.19 -9.89
N LYS A 464 8.65 -7.69 -10.16
CA LYS A 464 9.82 -7.50 -9.31
C LYS A 464 11.09 -7.32 -10.14
N LEU A 465 12.10 -6.73 -9.52
CA LEU A 465 13.44 -6.67 -10.10
C LEU A 465 14.12 -8.05 -10.04
N ALA A 466 14.90 -8.34 -11.08
CA ALA A 466 15.82 -9.48 -11.11
C ALA A 466 17.07 -9.23 -10.22
N ASN A 467 17.51 -7.98 -10.14
CA ASN A 467 18.57 -7.47 -9.28
C ASN A 467 18.54 -5.93 -9.31
N PHE A 468 19.33 -5.27 -8.45
CA PHE A 468 19.41 -3.82 -8.39
C PHE A 468 20.40 -3.17 -9.37
N SER A 469 21.10 -3.90 -10.24
CA SER A 469 22.19 -3.30 -11.05
C SER A 469 21.72 -2.14 -11.93
N ALA A 470 20.53 -2.24 -12.53
CA ALA A 470 19.97 -1.16 -13.35
C ALA A 470 19.55 0.07 -12.52
N LEU A 471 19.10 -0.14 -11.28
CA LEU A 471 18.82 0.97 -10.36
C LEU A 471 20.13 1.61 -9.87
N GLN A 472 21.15 0.79 -9.58
CA GLN A 472 22.46 1.24 -9.13
C GLN A 472 23.19 2.09 -10.20
N SER A 473 23.02 1.78 -11.49
CA SER A 473 23.61 2.58 -12.56
C SER A 473 23.04 4.00 -12.66
N GLU A 474 21.87 4.25 -12.06
CA GLU A 474 21.21 5.56 -12.07
C GLU A 474 21.59 6.44 -10.85
N ILE A 475 22.39 5.92 -9.91
CA ILE A 475 22.71 6.63 -8.64
C ILE A 475 23.28 8.02 -8.90
N ASP A 476 24.35 8.12 -9.68
CA ASP A 476 25.04 9.40 -9.91
C ASP A 476 24.15 10.38 -10.71
N HIS A 477 23.39 9.86 -11.68
CA HIS A 477 22.50 10.67 -12.49
C HIS A 477 21.38 11.28 -11.63
N ILE A 478 20.66 10.45 -10.86
CA ILE A 478 19.57 10.89 -9.99
C ILE A 478 20.09 11.81 -8.89
N ALA A 479 21.20 11.46 -8.23
CA ALA A 479 21.79 12.30 -7.19
C ALA A 479 22.13 13.69 -7.74
N ASN A 480 22.68 13.79 -8.96
CA ASN A 480 23.01 15.07 -9.56
C ASN A 480 21.76 15.93 -9.86
N ILE A 481 20.73 15.35 -10.48
CA ILE A 481 19.50 16.12 -10.80
C ILE A 481 18.71 16.50 -9.54
N VAL A 482 18.70 15.66 -8.49
CA VAL A 482 18.10 15.99 -7.20
C VAL A 482 18.84 17.17 -6.54
N LYS A 483 20.18 17.14 -6.52
CA LYS A 483 21.00 18.25 -6.01
C LYS A 483 20.73 19.56 -6.75
N ASN A 484 20.69 19.51 -8.08
CA ASN A 484 20.47 20.70 -8.91
C ASN A 484 19.06 21.30 -8.73
N SER A 485 18.08 20.47 -8.36
CA SER A 485 16.69 20.93 -8.09
C SER A 485 16.45 21.46 -6.67
N SER A 486 17.48 21.51 -5.81
CA SER A 486 17.38 21.95 -4.40
C SER A 486 16.38 21.13 -3.56
N ARG A 487 16.42 19.80 -3.71
CA ARG A 487 15.54 18.81 -3.01
C ARG A 487 16.27 17.90 -2.01
N ILE A 488 17.47 18.30 -1.57
CA ILE A 488 18.31 17.56 -0.62
C ILE A 488 17.82 17.74 0.81
#